data_AF-A0A7J3P1R4-F1
#
_entry.id   AF-A0A7J3P1R4-F1
#
_cell.length_a   1.000
_cell.length_b   1.000
_cell.length_c   1.000
_cell.angle_alpha   90.00
_cell.angle_beta   90.00
_cell.angle_gamma   90.00
#
_symmetry.space_group_name_H-M   'P 1'
#
loop_
_entity.id
_entity.type
_entity.pdbx_description
1 polymer ?
#
loop_
_entity_poly.entity_id
_entity_poly.type
_entity_poly.pdbx_seq_one_letter_code
_entity_poly.pdbx_strand_id
1 'polypeptide(L)'
;MIPVVHTNAFIELLKRDVEVYYLRRVRMVKEVREKLGMSKSAKNDIKAMMTIDDRWFQKVDENYLVIRRMASTLRCLMRTLQDYENRLQSISDDEREDLEDLIKTTKKKIERQAKRIVEEARKRYPVYDEVVEELGITDENHLMGREALAELMPYIGRFTSYHKLRRFSGLFNGSKGVNKFYSKTARTALSRLTSAVLGKTEHTAKDEERLLKRIWTIAKWPRERLRVPA
;
A
#
# COMPACT_ATOMS: atom_id res chain seq x y z
N MET A 1 1.66 4.44 -11.96
CA MET A 1 1.03 3.49 -11.03
C MET A 1 -0.08 2.79 -11.79
N ILE A 2 -0.17 1.46 -11.72
CA ILE A 2 -1.24 0.71 -12.40
C ILE A 2 -2.59 1.07 -11.78
N PRO A 3 -3.59 1.53 -12.56
CA PRO A 3 -4.95 1.78 -12.08
C PRO A 3 -5.55 0.53 -11.43
N VAL A 4 -6.31 0.70 -10.34
CA VAL A 4 -6.91 -0.45 -9.62
C VAL A 4 -7.81 -1.27 -10.55
N VAL A 5 -8.54 -0.61 -11.46
CA VAL A 5 -9.42 -1.23 -12.45
C VAL A 5 -8.73 -2.26 -13.37
N HIS A 6 -7.44 -2.09 -13.65
CA HIS A 6 -6.68 -3.03 -14.49
C HIS A 6 -5.93 -4.10 -13.69
N THR A 7 -6.02 -4.07 -12.35
CA THR A 7 -5.17 -4.91 -11.50
C THR A 7 -5.40 -6.41 -11.72
N ASN A 8 -6.63 -6.84 -12.01
CA ASN A 8 -6.92 -8.26 -12.29
C ASN A 8 -6.22 -8.75 -13.57
N ALA A 9 -6.29 -7.98 -14.66
CA ALA A 9 -5.61 -8.34 -15.91
C ALA A 9 -4.09 -8.45 -15.71
N PHE A 10 -3.48 -7.55 -14.95
CA PHE A 10 -2.05 -7.64 -14.65
C PHE A 10 -1.69 -8.83 -13.74
N ILE A 11 -2.55 -9.19 -12.78
CA ILE A 11 -2.35 -10.40 -11.96
C ILE A 11 -2.43 -11.66 -12.84
N GLU A 12 -3.38 -11.73 -13.77
CA GLU A 12 -3.51 -12.85 -14.70
C GLU A 12 -2.28 -13.01 -15.60
N LEU A 13 -1.71 -11.90 -16.08
CA LEU A 13 -0.45 -11.93 -16.82
C LEU A 13 0.69 -12.49 -15.96
N LEU A 14 0.87 -11.99 -14.74
CA LEU A 14 1.93 -12.45 -13.84
C LEU A 14 1.80 -13.94 -13.49
N LYS A 15 0.57 -14.46 -13.34
CA LYS A 15 0.31 -15.89 -13.12
C LYS A 15 0.64 -16.79 -14.31
N ARG A 16 0.79 -16.22 -15.50
CA ARG A 16 1.21 -16.91 -16.74
C ARG A 16 2.70 -16.68 -17.01
N ASP A 17 3.46 -16.33 -15.97
CA ASP A 17 4.89 -16.00 -16.03
C ASP A 17 5.25 -14.85 -16.98
N VAL A 18 4.28 -13.98 -17.29
CA VAL A 18 4.54 -12.77 -18.10
C VAL A 18 5.12 -11.69 -17.19
N GLU A 19 6.32 -11.22 -17.51
CA GLU A 19 6.92 -10.12 -16.78
C GLU A 19 6.27 -8.78 -17.13
N VAL A 20 5.77 -8.08 -16.11
CA VAL A 20 5.17 -6.76 -16.28
C VAL A 20 6.09 -5.70 -15.70
N TYR A 21 6.35 -4.66 -16.48
CA TYR A 21 7.15 -3.52 -16.09
C TYR A 21 6.36 -2.22 -16.25
N TYR A 22 6.61 -1.24 -15.37
CA TYR A 22 6.16 0.13 -15.59
C TYR A 22 7.33 1.11 -15.55
N LEU A 23 7.23 2.12 -16.39
CA LEU A 23 8.20 3.21 -16.44
C LEU A 23 8.09 4.08 -15.17
N ARG A 24 9.21 4.31 -14.48
CA ARG A 24 9.26 5.11 -13.24
C ARG A 24 8.91 6.58 -13.49
N ARG A 25 9.20 7.10 -14.69
CA ARG A 25 9.00 8.51 -15.07
C ARG A 25 8.35 8.61 -16.44
N VAL A 26 7.03 8.79 -16.47
CA VAL A 26 6.24 8.85 -17.73
C VAL A 26 6.73 9.96 -18.67
N ARG A 27 7.27 11.07 -18.14
CA ARG A 27 7.82 12.17 -18.93
C ARG A 27 8.96 11.74 -19.86
N MET A 28 9.70 10.68 -19.51
CA MET A 28 10.78 10.17 -20.36
C MET A 28 10.30 9.71 -21.73
N VAL A 29 9.06 9.20 -21.85
CA VAL A 29 8.51 8.82 -23.15
C VAL A 29 8.45 10.04 -24.06
N LYS A 30 7.98 11.18 -23.54
CA LYS A 30 7.93 12.44 -24.29
C LYS A 30 9.34 12.91 -24.65
N GLU A 31 10.27 12.94 -23.70
CA GLU A 31 11.65 13.40 -23.91
C GLU A 31 12.39 12.56 -24.95
N VAL A 32 12.26 11.23 -24.88
CA VAL A 32 12.89 10.32 -25.85
C VAL A 32 12.23 10.43 -27.22
N ARG A 33 10.90 10.56 -27.28
CA ARG A 33 10.17 10.76 -28.53
C ARG A 33 10.59 12.06 -29.23
N GLU A 34 10.75 13.15 -28.48
CA GLU A 34 11.24 14.44 -28.98
C GLU A 34 12.68 14.34 -29.48
N LYS A 35 13.58 13.67 -28.74
CA LYS A 35 14.96 13.40 -29.18
C LYS A 35 15.03 12.60 -30.47
N LEU A 36 14.07 11.70 -30.70
CA LEU A 36 13.96 10.90 -31.91
C LEU A 36 13.21 11.60 -33.05
N GLY A 37 12.82 12.88 -32.88
CA GLY A 37 12.10 13.65 -33.91
C GLY A 37 10.71 13.12 -34.24
N MET A 38 10.09 12.35 -33.34
CA MET A 38 8.82 11.67 -33.61
C MET A 38 7.61 12.48 -33.11
N SER A 39 6.51 12.47 -33.89
CA SER A 39 5.22 13.00 -33.46
C SER A 39 4.54 12.09 -32.43
N LYS A 40 3.61 12.64 -31.63
CA LYS A 40 2.88 11.86 -30.62
C LYS A 40 1.93 10.85 -31.28
N SER A 41 2.20 9.56 -31.12
CA SER A 41 1.31 8.47 -31.50
C SER A 41 1.61 7.24 -30.63
N ALA A 42 0.67 6.30 -30.53
CA ALA A 42 0.88 5.07 -29.75
C ALA A 42 2.08 4.26 -30.27
N LYS A 43 2.23 4.14 -31.59
CA LYS A 43 3.37 3.47 -32.25
C LYS A 43 4.71 4.12 -31.88
N ASN A 44 4.76 5.45 -31.91
CA ASN A 44 5.97 6.20 -31.59
C ASN A 44 6.27 6.17 -30.09
N ASP A 45 5.26 6.14 -29.23
CA ASP A 45 5.43 5.98 -27.78
C ASP A 45 6.00 4.61 -27.43
N ILE A 46 5.56 3.54 -28.11
CA ILE A 46 6.16 2.20 -27.97
C ILE A 46 7.62 2.23 -28.40
N LYS A 47 7.93 2.81 -29.56
CA LYS A 47 9.32 2.92 -30.05
C LYS A 47 10.21 3.73 -29.08
N ALA A 48 9.69 4.82 -28.55
CA ALA A 48 10.37 5.61 -27.53
C ALA A 48 10.61 4.80 -26.25
N MET A 49 9.62 4.03 -25.78
CA MET A 49 9.78 3.14 -24.63
C MET A 49 10.84 2.05 -24.86
N MET A 50 10.90 1.45 -26.05
CA MET A 50 11.92 0.46 -26.40
C MET A 50 13.35 1.03 -26.42
N THR A 51 13.49 2.36 -26.53
CA THR A 51 14.79 3.05 -26.52
C THR A 51 15.21 3.45 -25.09
N ILE A 52 14.28 3.44 -24.12
CA ILE A 52 14.59 3.76 -22.74
C ILE A 52 15.29 2.56 -22.10
N ASP A 53 16.41 2.86 -21.43
CA ASP A 53 17.18 1.88 -20.64
C ASP A 53 16.33 1.21 -19.54
N ASP A 54 16.51 -0.10 -19.39
CA ASP A 54 15.74 -0.99 -18.51
C ASP A 54 15.77 -0.55 -17.04
N ARG A 55 16.84 0.12 -16.58
CA ARG A 55 16.97 0.63 -15.20
C ARG A 55 15.86 1.64 -14.84
N TRP A 56 15.25 2.27 -15.83
CA TRP A 56 14.15 3.20 -15.65
C TRP A 56 12.79 2.52 -15.49
N PHE A 57 12.72 1.23 -15.76
CA PHE A 57 11.56 0.42 -15.52
C PHE A 57 11.58 -0.17 -14.11
N GLN A 58 10.41 -0.52 -13.63
CA GLN A 58 10.21 -1.19 -12.37
C GLN A 58 9.35 -2.41 -12.63
N LYS A 59 9.89 -3.59 -12.33
CA LYS A 59 9.14 -4.84 -12.33
C LYS A 59 7.97 -4.73 -11.36
N VAL A 60 6.79 -5.14 -11.82
CA VAL A 60 5.58 -5.24 -11.03
C VAL A 60 5.65 -6.51 -10.20
N ASP A 61 5.28 -6.38 -8.93
CA ASP A 61 5.22 -7.48 -7.99
C ASP A 61 3.75 -7.92 -7.84
N GLU A 62 3.48 -9.21 -8.02
CA GLU A 62 2.15 -9.79 -7.82
C GLU A 62 1.67 -9.57 -6.38
N ASN A 63 2.55 -9.74 -5.40
CA ASN A 63 2.21 -9.58 -3.98
C ASN A 63 1.73 -8.16 -3.69
N TYR A 64 2.39 -7.17 -4.31
CA TYR A 64 1.96 -5.78 -4.25
C TYR A 64 0.57 -5.58 -4.86
N LEU A 65 0.30 -6.15 -6.04
CA LEU A 65 -0.98 -5.97 -6.73
C LEU A 65 -2.14 -6.59 -5.96
N VAL A 66 -1.97 -7.83 -5.47
CA VAL A 66 -3.02 -8.57 -4.78
C VAL A 66 -3.44 -7.87 -3.49
N ILE A 67 -2.46 -7.53 -2.63
CA ILE A 67 -2.73 -6.85 -1.37
C ILE A 67 -3.32 -5.46 -1.62
N ARG A 68 -2.75 -4.69 -2.56
CA ARG A 68 -3.26 -3.36 -2.90
C ARG A 68 -4.71 -3.40 -3.36
N ARG A 69 -5.10 -4.39 -4.17
CA ARG A 69 -6.48 -4.58 -4.62
C ARG A 69 -7.40 -4.82 -3.43
N MET A 70 -7.04 -5.75 -2.54
CA MET A 70 -7.86 -6.10 -1.38
C MET A 70 -7.99 -4.93 -0.38
N ALA A 71 -6.89 -4.23 -0.11
CA ALA A 71 -6.88 -3.03 0.74
C ALA A 71 -7.65 -1.85 0.10
N SER A 72 -7.68 -1.75 -1.24
CA SER A 72 -8.53 -0.76 -1.93
C SER A 72 -10.02 -1.02 -1.67
N THR A 73 -10.45 -2.28 -1.69
CA THR A 73 -11.83 -2.66 -1.35
C THR A 73 -12.16 -2.33 0.11
N LEU A 74 -11.27 -2.67 1.04
CA LEU A 74 -11.47 -2.36 2.46
C LEU A 74 -11.61 -0.84 2.69
N ARG A 75 -10.72 -0.03 2.10
CA ARG A 75 -10.79 1.44 2.20
C ARG A 75 -12.05 2.02 1.56
N CYS A 76 -12.66 1.34 0.59
CA CYS A 76 -13.96 1.71 0.07
C CYS A 76 -15.04 1.48 1.14
N LEU A 77 -15.08 0.28 1.72
CA LEU A 77 -16.03 -0.07 2.78
C LEU A 77 -15.90 0.85 4.01
N MET A 78 -14.67 1.16 4.44
CA MET A 78 -14.44 2.08 5.56
C MET A 78 -14.97 3.50 5.29
N ARG A 79 -14.84 4.00 4.05
CA ARG A 79 -15.40 5.30 3.67
C ARG A 79 -16.93 5.24 3.68
N THR A 80 -17.51 4.20 3.11
CA THR A 80 -18.96 3.97 3.15
C THR A 80 -19.49 3.89 4.59
N LEU A 81 -18.77 3.20 5.49
CA LEU A 81 -19.13 3.15 6.90
C LEU A 81 -19.14 4.56 7.52
N GLN A 82 -18.08 5.34 7.31
CA GLN A 82 -17.99 6.71 7.81
C GLN A 82 -19.13 7.58 7.25
N ASP A 83 -19.47 7.43 5.96
CA ASP A 83 -20.56 8.17 5.34
C ASP A 83 -21.92 7.81 5.97
N TYR A 84 -22.16 6.53 6.28
CA TYR A 84 -23.37 6.10 7.00
C TYR A 84 -23.40 6.61 8.44
N GLU A 85 -22.29 6.50 9.18
CA GLU A 85 -22.20 7.00 10.56
C GLU A 85 -22.42 8.52 10.63
N ASN A 86 -21.92 9.28 9.65
CA ASN A 86 -22.16 10.72 9.56
C ASN A 86 -23.63 11.05 9.27
N ARG A 87 -24.31 10.28 8.41
CA ARG A 87 -25.73 10.47 8.10
C ARG A 87 -26.64 10.14 9.27
N LEU A 88 -26.27 9.16 10.08
CA LEU A 88 -27.01 8.78 11.29
C LEU A 88 -27.13 9.94 12.29
N GLN A 89 -26.19 10.89 12.26
CA GLN A 89 -26.24 12.09 13.09
C GLN A 89 -27.27 13.13 12.63
N SER A 90 -27.85 12.98 11.42
CA SER A 90 -28.69 14.00 10.78
C SER A 90 -30.07 13.50 10.32
N ILE A 91 -30.46 12.27 10.64
CA ILE A 91 -31.65 11.61 10.10
C ILE A 91 -32.80 11.53 11.13
N SER A 92 -34.05 11.39 10.66
CA SER A 92 -35.24 11.16 11.49
C SER A 92 -35.28 9.74 12.04
N ASP A 93 -36.05 9.50 13.11
CA ASP A 93 -36.12 8.20 13.79
C ASP A 93 -36.61 7.06 12.86
N ASP A 94 -37.48 7.36 11.89
CA ASP A 94 -38.08 6.36 10.99
C ASP A 94 -37.07 5.75 9.99
N GLU A 95 -36.04 6.49 9.57
CA GLU A 95 -35.00 6.01 8.64
C GLU A 95 -33.74 5.51 9.39
N ARG A 96 -33.77 5.59 10.73
CA ARG A 96 -32.63 5.27 11.60
C ARG A 96 -32.33 3.78 11.61
N GLU A 97 -33.37 2.95 11.72
CA GLU A 97 -33.25 1.48 11.80
C GLU A 97 -32.57 0.90 10.55
N ASP A 98 -33.03 1.32 9.36
CA ASP A 98 -32.44 0.90 8.08
C ASP A 98 -30.95 1.26 7.98
N LEU A 99 -30.58 2.46 8.44
CA LEU A 99 -29.20 2.92 8.41
C LEU A 99 -28.31 2.18 9.42
N GLU A 100 -28.83 1.86 10.60
CA GLU A 100 -28.15 1.03 11.60
C GLU A 100 -27.85 -0.39 11.06
N ASP A 101 -28.80 -0.97 10.32
CA ASP A 101 -28.62 -2.27 9.68
C ASP A 101 -27.56 -2.23 8.56
N LEU A 102 -27.52 -1.14 7.78
CA LEU A 102 -26.47 -0.91 6.80
C LEU A 102 -25.09 -0.73 7.46
N ILE A 103 -25.00 -0.02 8.58
CA ILE A 103 -23.78 0.14 9.38
C ILE A 103 -23.30 -1.23 9.89
N LYS A 104 -24.18 -2.00 10.52
CA LYS A 104 -23.89 -3.35 11.05
C LYS A 104 -23.41 -4.29 9.95
N THR A 105 -24.08 -4.29 8.81
CA THR A 105 -23.70 -5.09 7.64
C THR A 105 -22.34 -4.66 7.09
N THR A 106 -22.07 -3.35 7.04
CA THR A 106 -20.79 -2.81 6.54
C THR A 106 -19.63 -3.14 7.48
N LYS A 107 -19.82 -3.03 8.81
CA LYS A 107 -18.84 -3.46 9.83
C LYS A 107 -18.45 -4.93 9.67
N LYS A 108 -19.42 -5.84 9.47
CA LYS A 108 -19.15 -7.27 9.19
C LYS A 108 -18.37 -7.48 7.89
N LYS A 109 -18.70 -6.72 6.83
CA LYS A 109 -17.96 -6.80 5.55
C LYS A 109 -16.51 -6.31 5.69
N ILE A 110 -16.28 -5.26 6.48
CA ILE A 110 -14.95 -4.74 6.82
C ILE A 110 -14.13 -5.81 7.55
N GLU A 111 -14.69 -6.39 8.61
CA GLU A 111 -14.00 -7.42 9.40
C GLU A 111 -13.62 -8.63 8.53
N ARG A 112 -14.57 -9.15 7.73
CA ARG A 112 -14.32 -10.26 6.81
C ARG A 112 -13.23 -9.92 5.80
N GLN A 113 -13.23 -8.71 5.25
CA GLN A 113 -12.23 -8.29 4.28
C GLN A 113 -10.85 -8.10 4.93
N ALA A 114 -10.78 -7.58 6.15
CA ALA A 114 -9.55 -7.46 6.93
C ALA A 114 -8.93 -8.84 7.21
N LYS A 115 -9.73 -9.83 7.65
CA LYS A 115 -9.26 -11.22 7.84
C LYS A 115 -8.63 -11.80 6.58
N ARG A 116 -9.31 -11.65 5.43
CA ARG A 116 -8.77 -12.09 4.13
C ARG A 116 -7.45 -11.41 3.79
N ILE A 117 -7.29 -10.12 4.08
CA ILE A 117 -6.04 -9.39 3.83
C ILE A 117 -4.91 -9.94 4.71
N VAL A 118 -5.18 -10.17 6.00
CA VAL A 118 -4.21 -10.74 6.94
C VAL A 118 -3.77 -12.14 6.50
N GLU A 119 -4.72 -13.01 6.17
CA GLU A 119 -4.42 -14.36 5.67
C GLU A 119 -3.59 -14.35 4.38
N GLU A 120 -3.92 -13.45 3.45
CA GLU A 120 -3.17 -13.32 2.21
C GLU A 120 -1.76 -12.75 2.45
N ALA A 121 -1.60 -11.85 3.42
CA ALA A 121 -0.31 -11.30 3.79
C ALA A 121 0.60 -12.35 4.44
N ARG A 122 0.07 -13.19 5.33
CA ARG A 122 0.80 -14.33 5.92
C ARG A 122 1.41 -15.25 4.86
N LYS A 123 0.62 -15.58 3.83
CA LYS A 123 1.07 -16.43 2.71
C LYS A 123 2.16 -15.77 1.86
N ARG A 124 2.09 -14.45 1.68
CA ARG A 124 2.94 -13.72 0.72
C ARG A 124 4.21 -13.13 1.34
N TYR A 125 4.20 -12.84 2.63
CA TYR A 125 5.31 -12.19 3.32
C TYR A 125 5.77 -13.06 4.50
N PRO A 126 6.87 -13.83 4.34
CA PRO A 126 7.35 -14.74 5.38
C PRO A 126 7.65 -14.07 6.73
N VAL A 127 8.05 -12.79 6.72
CA VAL A 127 8.37 -12.03 7.94
C VAL A 127 7.13 -11.38 8.59
N TYR A 128 5.92 -11.60 8.05
CA TYR A 128 4.73 -10.91 8.52
C TYR A 128 4.36 -11.28 9.95
N ASP A 129 4.31 -12.58 10.27
CA ASP A 129 3.93 -13.04 11.60
C ASP A 129 4.98 -12.64 12.66
N GLU A 130 6.27 -12.69 12.32
CA GLU A 130 7.36 -12.18 13.18
C GLU A 130 7.15 -10.70 13.53
N VAL A 131 6.77 -9.86 12.54
CA VAL A 131 6.47 -8.44 12.80
C VAL A 131 5.20 -8.30 13.65
N VAL A 132 4.17 -9.12 13.43
CA VAL A 132 2.92 -9.10 14.23
C VAL A 132 3.21 -9.40 15.70
N GLU A 133 4.00 -10.44 15.96
CA GLU A 133 4.41 -10.86 17.30
C GLU A 133 5.23 -9.77 18.00
N GLU A 134 6.27 -9.27 17.33
CA GLU A 134 7.11 -8.19 17.85
C GLU A 134 6.32 -6.93 18.17
N LEU A 135 5.35 -6.56 17.33
CA LEU A 135 4.51 -5.41 17.57
C LEU A 135 3.45 -5.64 18.67
N GLY A 136 3.27 -6.86 19.16
CA GLY A 136 2.28 -7.20 20.18
C GLY A 136 0.84 -7.09 19.69
N ILE A 137 0.61 -7.23 18.38
CA ILE A 137 -0.72 -7.09 17.76
C ILE A 137 -1.31 -8.45 17.37
N THR A 138 -1.10 -9.45 18.22
CA THR A 138 -1.47 -10.86 17.96
C THR A 138 -2.97 -11.12 18.11
N ASP A 139 -3.62 -10.43 19.04
CA ASP A 139 -5.03 -10.68 19.40
C ASP A 139 -6.04 -10.32 18.30
N GLU A 140 -7.25 -10.88 18.41
CA GLU A 140 -8.37 -10.55 17.51
C GLU A 140 -8.77 -9.06 17.56
N ASN A 141 -8.63 -8.42 18.73
CA ASN A 141 -8.87 -6.98 18.88
C ASN A 141 -7.92 -6.12 18.03
N HIS A 142 -6.79 -6.68 17.59
CA HIS A 142 -5.82 -5.99 16.75
C HIS A 142 -5.99 -6.28 15.25
N LEU A 143 -7.11 -6.88 14.81
CA LEU A 143 -7.36 -7.21 13.41
C LEU A 143 -7.09 -6.04 12.45
N MET A 144 -7.57 -4.83 12.77
CA MET A 144 -7.33 -3.66 11.93
C MET A 144 -5.87 -3.20 11.93
N GLY A 145 -5.14 -3.42 13.02
CA GLY A 145 -3.69 -3.20 13.08
C GLY A 145 -2.94 -4.18 12.19
N ARG A 146 -3.26 -5.48 12.29
CA ARG A 146 -2.71 -6.54 11.43
C ARG A 146 -2.97 -6.27 9.94
N GLU A 147 -4.19 -5.85 9.59
CA GLU A 147 -4.52 -5.44 8.22
C GLU A 147 -3.70 -4.22 7.76
N ALA A 148 -3.56 -3.20 8.60
CA ALA A 148 -2.78 -2.02 8.27
C ALA A 148 -1.29 -2.37 8.05
N LEU A 149 -0.72 -3.29 8.84
CA LEU A 149 0.60 -3.85 8.60
C LEU A 149 0.66 -4.59 7.24
N ALA A 150 -0.35 -5.40 6.93
CA ALA A 150 -0.42 -6.11 5.65
C ALA A 150 -0.42 -5.15 4.46
N GLU A 151 -1.14 -4.03 4.52
CA GLU A 151 -1.11 -2.98 3.49
C GLU A 151 0.28 -2.32 3.38
N LEU A 152 1.07 -2.26 4.45
CA LEU A 152 2.42 -1.71 4.46
C LEU A 152 3.50 -2.65 3.91
N MET A 153 3.36 -3.95 4.10
CA MET A 153 4.36 -4.96 3.73
C MET A 153 4.88 -4.84 2.29
N PRO A 154 4.04 -4.64 1.25
CA PRO A 154 4.54 -4.45 -0.10
C PRO A 154 5.54 -3.29 -0.23
N TYR A 155 5.33 -2.21 0.51
CA TYR A 155 6.20 -1.03 0.46
C TYR A 155 7.50 -1.30 1.22
N ILE A 156 7.43 -1.96 2.38
CA ILE A 156 8.61 -2.36 3.17
C ILE A 156 9.49 -3.33 2.36
N GLY A 157 8.88 -4.32 1.70
CA GLY A 157 9.57 -5.26 0.82
C GLY A 157 10.31 -4.55 -0.33
N ARG A 158 9.64 -3.58 -0.96
CA ARG A 158 10.15 -2.84 -2.11
C ARG A 158 11.37 -1.95 -1.83
N PHE A 159 11.48 -1.35 -0.65
CA PHE A 159 12.57 -0.42 -0.35
C PHE A 159 13.69 -1.12 0.43
N THR A 160 14.90 -1.09 -0.12
CA THR A 160 16.12 -1.52 0.59
C THR A 160 16.60 -0.46 1.58
N SER A 161 16.44 0.82 1.25
CA SER A 161 16.86 1.94 2.12
C SER A 161 15.73 2.42 3.00
N TYR A 162 15.94 2.44 4.32
CA TYR A 162 15.02 3.06 5.28
C TYR A 162 14.74 4.52 4.93
N HIS A 163 15.74 5.28 4.49
CA HIS A 163 15.56 6.69 4.11
C HIS A 163 14.55 6.85 2.96
N LYS A 164 14.60 5.96 1.94
CA LYS A 164 13.63 5.96 0.84
C LYS A 164 12.22 5.59 1.32
N LEU A 165 12.10 4.59 2.19
CA LEU A 165 10.82 4.20 2.80
C LEU A 165 10.22 5.33 3.63
N ARG A 166 11.02 5.95 4.51
CA ARG A 166 10.61 7.11 5.33
C ARG A 166 10.12 8.27 4.46
N ARG A 167 10.84 8.62 3.40
CA ARG A 167 10.42 9.66 2.44
C ARG A 167 9.12 9.28 1.74
N PHE A 168 9.00 8.02 1.30
CA PHE A 168 7.79 7.49 0.66
C PHE A 168 6.56 7.55 1.58
N SER A 169 6.74 7.30 2.87
CA SER A 169 5.68 7.43 3.88
C SER A 169 5.39 8.88 4.28
N GLY A 170 6.11 9.88 3.74
CA GLY A 170 5.84 11.30 4.02
C GLY A 170 6.33 11.76 5.39
N LEU A 171 7.20 10.99 6.04
CA LEU A 171 7.84 11.31 7.32
C LEU A 171 9.06 12.22 7.18
N PHE A 172 9.17 12.91 6.05
CA PHE A 172 10.28 13.81 5.75
C PHE A 172 9.73 15.18 5.36
N ASN A 173 10.23 16.22 6.03
CA ASN A 173 9.96 17.61 5.67
C ASN A 173 10.72 17.94 4.38
N GLY A 174 10.08 17.73 3.24
CA GLY A 174 10.63 18.19 1.96
C GLY A 174 10.72 19.71 1.92
N SER A 175 11.85 20.25 1.46
CA SER A 175 11.98 21.66 1.11
C SER A 175 10.88 22.05 0.11
N LYS A 176 10.33 23.27 0.24
CA LYS A 176 9.31 23.80 -0.69
C LYS A 176 9.80 23.63 -2.15
N GLY A 177 8.97 23.04 -3.01
CA GLY A 177 9.24 22.90 -4.45
C GLY A 177 9.78 21.55 -4.93
N VAL A 178 10.15 20.61 -4.05
CA VAL A 178 10.55 19.26 -4.48
C VAL A 178 9.31 18.39 -4.68
N ASN A 179 9.17 17.77 -5.87
CA ASN A 179 8.13 16.78 -6.15
C ASN A 179 8.10 15.74 -5.01
N LYS A 180 7.01 15.72 -4.25
CA LYS A 180 6.85 14.84 -3.08
C LYS A 180 6.79 13.39 -3.55
N PHE A 181 7.87 12.65 -3.34
CA PHE A 181 7.90 11.19 -3.46
C PHE A 181 7.19 10.59 -2.25
N TYR A 182 5.87 10.74 -2.20
CA TYR A 182 5.02 10.43 -1.05
C TYR A 182 3.79 9.62 -1.49
N SER A 183 3.43 8.61 -0.69
CA SER A 183 2.19 7.86 -0.83
C SER A 183 1.26 8.12 0.34
N LYS A 184 0.15 8.82 0.06
CA LYS A 184 -0.94 9.01 1.04
C LYS A 184 -1.47 7.68 1.57
N THR A 185 -1.51 6.65 0.72
CA THR A 185 -1.97 5.32 1.12
C THR A 185 -1.04 4.68 2.15
N ALA A 186 0.27 4.68 1.91
CA ALA A 186 1.24 4.12 2.85
C ALA A 186 1.24 4.89 4.17
N ARG A 187 1.12 6.22 4.12
CA ARG A 187 1.00 7.06 5.32
C ARG A 187 -0.27 6.77 6.11
N THR A 188 -1.42 6.65 5.46
CA THR A 188 -2.67 6.29 6.14
C THR A 188 -2.58 4.91 6.78
N ALA A 189 -2.02 3.91 6.10
CA ALA A 189 -1.80 2.58 6.69
C ALA A 189 -0.86 2.64 7.92
N LEU A 190 0.23 3.40 7.84
CA LEU A 190 1.16 3.61 8.97
C LEU A 190 0.48 4.27 10.16
N SER A 191 -0.33 5.30 9.93
CA SER A 191 -1.07 5.98 10.99
C SER A 191 -2.10 5.03 11.64
N ARG A 192 -2.87 4.27 10.85
CA ARG A 192 -3.81 3.25 11.38
C ARG A 192 -3.10 2.19 12.22
N LEU A 193 -1.96 1.69 11.75
CA LEU A 193 -1.15 0.73 12.49
C LEU A 193 -0.60 1.33 13.78
N THR A 194 -0.13 2.58 13.74
CA THR A 194 0.41 3.28 14.91
C THR A 194 -0.66 3.47 15.97
N SER A 195 -1.89 3.82 15.58
CA SER A 195 -3.00 3.91 16.52
C SER A 195 -3.33 2.57 17.16
N ALA A 196 -3.30 1.47 16.40
CA ALA A 196 -3.56 0.14 16.93
C ALA A 196 -2.46 -0.30 17.92
N VAL A 197 -1.19 -0.08 17.59
CA VAL A 197 -0.05 -0.46 18.44
C VAL A 197 0.01 0.36 19.73
N LEU A 198 -0.35 1.65 19.66
CA LEU A 198 -0.34 2.53 20.84
C LEU A 198 -1.65 2.52 21.63
N GLY A 199 -2.70 1.87 21.13
CA GLY A 199 -4.03 1.87 21.74
C GLY A 199 -4.69 3.26 21.78
N LYS A 200 -4.29 4.19 20.90
CA LYS A 200 -4.82 5.58 20.89
C LYS A 200 -4.89 6.16 19.49
N THR A 201 -5.91 6.99 19.25
CA THR A 201 -6.10 7.68 17.97
C THR A 201 -5.08 8.81 17.77
N GLU A 202 -4.74 9.54 18.83
CA GLU A 202 -3.79 10.65 18.79
C GLU A 202 -2.34 10.19 18.94
N HIS A 203 -1.53 10.46 17.91
CA HIS A 203 -0.12 10.10 17.86
C HIS A 203 0.63 11.08 16.97
N THR A 204 1.94 11.17 17.17
CA THR A 204 2.79 12.12 16.45
C THR A 204 3.47 11.47 15.25
N ALA A 205 3.96 12.30 14.32
CA ALA A 205 4.81 11.81 13.24
C ALA A 205 6.08 11.11 13.75
N LYS A 206 6.57 11.47 14.95
CA LYS A 206 7.71 10.79 15.58
C LYS A 206 7.36 9.36 16.01
N ASP A 207 6.14 9.14 16.48
CA ASP A 207 5.65 7.80 16.85
C ASP A 207 5.55 6.90 15.61
N GLU A 208 4.97 7.44 14.53
CA GLU A 208 4.91 6.75 13.24
C GLU A 208 6.30 6.44 12.68
N GLU A 209 7.25 7.36 12.81
CA GLU A 209 8.63 7.15 12.37
C GLU A 209 9.32 6.04 13.19
N ARG A 210 9.14 6.05 14.51
CA ARG A 210 9.70 5.02 15.39
C ARG A 210 9.14 3.64 15.04
N LEU A 211 7.83 3.55 14.84
CA LEU A 211 7.16 2.30 14.47
C LEU A 211 7.62 1.81 13.10
N LEU A 212 7.67 2.70 12.10
CA LEU A 212 8.15 2.35 10.76
C LEU A 212 9.60 1.84 10.77
N LYS A 213 10.47 2.46 11.58
CA LYS A 213 11.87 2.02 11.75
C LYS A 213 11.92 0.63 12.39
N ARG A 214 11.12 0.38 13.42
CA ARG A 214 11.04 -0.93 14.09
C ARG A 214 10.61 -2.02 13.10
N ILE A 215 9.52 -1.80 12.37
CA ILE A 215 9.02 -2.73 11.35
C ILE A 215 10.07 -2.99 10.27
N TRP A 216 10.69 -1.92 9.74
CA TRP A 216 11.72 -2.07 8.71
C TRP A 216 12.92 -2.88 9.23
N THR A 217 13.31 -2.68 10.49
CA THR A 217 14.41 -3.42 11.10
C THR A 217 14.08 -4.90 11.19
N ILE A 218 12.93 -5.28 11.76
CA ILE A 218 12.50 -6.69 11.86
C ILE A 218 12.39 -7.31 10.47
N ALA A 219 11.72 -6.64 9.52
CA ALA A 219 11.50 -7.18 8.19
C ALA A 219 12.78 -7.31 7.32
N LYS A 220 13.88 -6.65 7.70
CA LYS A 220 15.15 -6.67 6.93
C LYS A 220 16.29 -7.41 7.66
N TRP A 221 16.27 -7.49 8.99
CA TRP A 221 17.33 -8.14 9.77
C TRP A 221 17.63 -9.60 9.37
N PRO A 222 16.61 -10.45 9.07
CA PRO A 222 16.84 -11.82 8.63
C PRO A 222 17.60 -11.92 7.28
N ARG A 223 17.51 -10.91 6.42
CA ARG A 223 18.08 -10.93 5.05
C ARG A 223 19.54 -10.48 4.97
N GLU A 224 20.07 -9.82 5.99
CA GLU A 224 21.46 -9.33 6.01
C GLU A 224 22.47 -10.36 6.54
N ARG A 225 22.06 -11.31 7.41
CA ARG A 225 22.95 -12.41 7.85
C ARG A 225 23.14 -13.52 6.81
N LEU A 226 22.14 -13.78 5.97
CA LEU A 226 22.21 -14.79 4.90
C LEU A 226 23.01 -14.32 3.66
N ARG A 227 23.59 -13.11 3.70
CA ARG A 227 24.41 -12.53 2.62
C ARG A 227 25.90 -12.43 2.97
N VAL A 228 26.35 -13.06 4.06
CA VAL A 228 27.79 -13.24 4.31
C VAL A 228 28.28 -14.31 3.33
N PRO A 229 29.21 -14.01 2.40
CA PRO A 229 29.80 -15.04 1.56
C PRO A 229 30.62 -15.98 2.44
N ALA A 230 30.47 -17.29 2.22
CA ALA A 230 31.47 -18.26 2.64
C ALA A 230 32.75 -18.11 1.80
#